data_AF-A0A954TPN7-F1
#
_entry.id   AF-A0A954TPN7-F1
#
_cell.length_a   1.000
_cell.length_b   1.000
_cell.length_c   1.000
_cell.angle_alpha   90.00
_cell.angle_beta   90.00
_cell.angle_gamma   90.00
#
_symmetry.space_group_name_H-M   'P 1'
#
loop_
_entity.id
_entity.type
_entity.pdbx_description
1 polymer ?
#
loop_
_entity_poly.entity_id
_entity_poly.type
_entity_poly.pdbx_seq_one_letter_code
_entity_poly.pdbx_strand_id
1 'polypeptide(L)'
;MKSTHRLLALSIALLSTSLLSVHGTAAENVGVGAKPIEGSETIIDGSRKMLDEKWTYWEGPRFSSSLPIKWKIVDDPVDDGTVMMTDDPVAAGGKYGTADIVTKQKYRDFRLHVEFFIVNKGGNSGVYLQNRYEIQVLDGDKTKHGMGAVINETESPYHAYNGVGKWNAYDI
;
A
#
# COMPACT_ATOMS: atom_id res chain seq x y z
N MET A 1 -41.24 2.51 -77.97
CA MET A 1 -42.04 3.55 -77.26
C MET A 1 -42.11 3.16 -75.79
N LYS A 2 -42.11 4.12 -74.84
CA LYS A 2 -41.62 3.96 -73.44
C LYS A 2 -40.07 3.85 -73.44
N SER A 3 -39.24 4.59 -72.67
CA SER A 3 -39.36 5.29 -71.35
C SER A 3 -39.32 4.31 -70.17
N THR A 4 -38.53 4.48 -69.10
CA THR A 4 -37.41 5.39 -68.72
C THR A 4 -36.60 4.67 -67.60
N HIS A 5 -35.57 5.15 -66.87
CA HIS A 5 -35.04 6.47 -66.47
C HIS A 5 -33.48 6.46 -66.42
N ARG A 6 -32.84 7.52 -65.90
CA ARG A 6 -31.46 7.50 -65.37
C ARG A 6 -31.49 7.30 -63.85
N LEU A 7 -30.44 6.71 -63.28
CA LEU A 7 -30.09 6.82 -61.86
C LEU A 7 -28.62 7.26 -61.73
N LEU A 8 -28.36 8.22 -60.85
CA LEU A 8 -27.04 8.78 -60.58
C LEU A 8 -26.55 8.23 -59.24
N ALA A 9 -25.46 7.46 -59.23
CA ALA A 9 -24.89 6.92 -57.99
C ALA A 9 -24.10 8.01 -57.25
N LEU A 10 -24.55 8.37 -56.03
CA LEU A 10 -23.88 9.34 -55.18
C LEU A 10 -22.92 8.61 -54.22
N SER A 11 -21.61 8.71 -54.48
CA SER A 11 -20.58 8.09 -53.65
C SER A 11 -20.33 8.89 -52.36
N ILE A 12 -20.94 8.47 -51.25
CA ILE A 12 -20.66 9.03 -49.92
C ILE A 12 -19.43 8.33 -49.32
N ALA A 13 -18.34 9.08 -49.13
CA ALA A 13 -17.16 8.58 -48.43
C ALA A 13 -17.35 8.72 -46.92
N LEU A 14 -17.37 7.60 -46.18
CA LEU A 14 -17.29 7.61 -44.72
C LEU A 14 -15.84 7.78 -44.29
N LEU A 15 -15.50 8.94 -43.73
CA LEU A 15 -14.20 9.17 -43.11
C LEU A 15 -14.24 8.70 -41.65
N SER A 16 -13.78 7.47 -41.38
CA SER A 16 -13.80 6.89 -40.04
C SER A 16 -12.71 7.48 -39.15
N THR A 17 -13.05 8.50 -38.35
CA THR A 17 -12.15 9.07 -37.33
C THR A 17 -11.97 8.10 -36.17
N SER A 18 -10.87 7.34 -36.17
CA SER A 18 -10.49 6.46 -35.07
C SER A 18 -10.12 7.27 -33.82
N LEU A 19 -10.99 7.24 -32.80
CA LEU A 19 -10.69 7.80 -31.48
C LEU A 19 -9.58 6.99 -30.81
N LEU A 20 -8.35 7.52 -30.82
CA LEU A 20 -7.24 7.00 -30.04
C LEU A 20 -7.50 7.28 -28.56
N SER A 21 -8.04 6.28 -27.86
CA SER A 21 -8.19 6.27 -26.41
C SER A 21 -6.82 6.20 -25.74
N VAL A 22 -6.30 7.37 -25.35
CA VAL A 22 -5.08 7.48 -24.56
C VAL A 22 -5.33 6.89 -23.17
N HIS A 23 -4.99 5.61 -23.00
CA HIS A 23 -5.00 4.96 -21.70
C HIS A 23 -3.79 5.46 -20.91
N GLY A 24 -4.04 6.24 -19.86
CA GLY A 24 -2.98 6.75 -19.00
C GLY A 24 -2.26 5.62 -18.27
N THR A 25 -0.93 5.62 -18.31
CA THR A 25 -0.06 4.61 -17.69
C THR A 25 0.01 4.78 -16.17
N ALA A 26 -1.07 4.42 -15.48
CA ALA A 26 -1.14 4.47 -14.02
C ALA A 26 -0.31 3.39 -13.29
N ALA A 27 0.41 2.52 -14.02
CA ALA A 27 0.76 1.17 -13.56
C ALA A 27 2.21 0.95 -13.10
N GLU A 28 3.13 1.91 -13.26
CA GLU A 28 4.56 1.70 -12.91
C GLU A 28 4.90 2.10 -11.46
N ASN A 29 4.04 2.90 -10.82
CA ASN A 29 4.29 3.53 -9.53
C ASN A 29 3.19 3.20 -8.50
N VAL A 30 2.56 2.02 -8.59
CA VAL A 30 1.55 1.52 -7.62
C VAL A 30 1.64 0.00 -7.50
N GLY A 31 1.26 -0.55 -6.35
CA GLY A 31 1.25 -1.99 -6.10
C GLY A 31 2.64 -2.57 -5.78
N VAL A 32 2.67 -3.88 -5.55
CA VAL A 32 3.87 -4.62 -5.11
C VAL A 32 5.03 -4.46 -6.11
N GLY A 33 6.21 -4.10 -5.62
CA GLY A 33 7.41 -3.88 -6.40
C GLY A 33 7.52 -2.51 -7.08
N ALA A 34 6.57 -1.58 -6.84
CA ALA A 34 6.60 -0.23 -7.39
C ALA A 34 7.90 0.52 -7.04
N LYS A 35 8.35 1.41 -7.93
CA LYS A 35 9.61 2.14 -7.71
C LYS A 35 9.37 3.50 -7.04
N PRO A 36 10.28 3.95 -6.14
CA PRO A 36 10.20 5.28 -5.57
C PRO A 36 10.17 6.35 -6.68
N ILE A 37 9.14 7.20 -6.64
CA ILE A 37 8.99 8.31 -7.58
C ILE A 37 10.14 9.30 -7.40
N GLU A 38 10.60 9.95 -8.48
CA GLU A 38 11.67 10.95 -8.39
C GLU A 38 11.31 12.04 -7.35
N GLY A 39 12.25 12.31 -6.44
CA GLY A 39 12.05 13.25 -5.33
C GLY A 39 11.25 12.72 -4.12
N SER A 40 10.79 11.47 -4.14
CA SER A 40 10.19 10.82 -2.98
C SER A 40 11.22 10.50 -1.88
N GLU A 41 10.78 10.47 -0.62
CA GLU A 41 11.64 10.11 0.51
C GLU A 41 11.46 8.64 0.88
N THR A 42 12.49 7.82 0.66
CA THR A 42 12.55 6.46 1.21
C THR A 42 12.62 6.52 2.74
N ILE A 43 11.64 5.95 3.43
CA ILE A 43 11.58 5.90 4.91
C ILE A 43 11.88 4.51 5.50
N ILE A 44 11.79 3.46 4.69
CA ILE A 44 12.20 2.08 4.99
C ILE A 44 12.90 1.56 3.72
N ASP A 45 14.12 1.04 3.86
CA ASP A 45 14.94 0.48 2.77
C ASP A 45 15.46 -0.94 3.09
N GLY A 46 14.89 -1.58 4.11
CA GLY A 46 15.37 -2.86 4.63
C GLY A 46 16.63 -2.78 5.49
N SER A 47 17.23 -1.60 5.70
CA SER A 47 18.47 -1.44 6.46
C SER A 47 18.24 -1.02 7.92
N ARG A 48 19.12 -1.49 8.81
CA ARG A 48 19.14 -1.08 10.22
C ARG A 48 19.44 0.41 10.36
N LYS A 49 20.28 0.93 9.45
CA LYS A 49 20.67 2.34 9.39
C LYS A 49 19.46 3.24 9.17
N MET A 50 18.64 3.02 8.15
CA MET A 50 17.49 3.88 7.89
C MET A 50 16.44 3.80 9.01
N LEU A 51 16.26 2.61 9.59
CA LEU A 51 15.39 2.41 10.76
C LEU A 51 15.85 3.28 11.95
N ASP A 52 17.12 3.22 12.34
CA ASP A 52 17.67 4.05 13.43
C ASP A 52 17.76 5.55 13.07
N GLU A 53 17.97 5.91 11.80
CA GLU A 53 18.04 7.30 11.36
C GLU A 53 16.66 7.96 11.33
N LYS A 54 15.63 7.28 10.81
CA LYS A 54 14.32 7.91 10.48
C LYS A 54 13.19 7.61 11.46
N TRP A 55 13.29 6.60 12.32
CA TRP A 55 12.20 6.20 13.22
C TRP A 55 12.55 6.31 14.70
N THR A 56 11.52 6.42 15.53
CA THR A 56 11.58 6.32 16.99
C THR A 56 10.33 5.57 17.48
N TYR A 57 10.30 5.13 18.73
CA TYR A 57 9.03 4.69 19.33
C TYR A 57 8.04 5.84 19.46
N TRP A 58 6.76 5.54 19.34
CA TRP A 58 5.68 6.41 19.78
C TRP A 58 5.41 6.18 21.27
N GLU A 59 5.63 7.20 22.09
CA GLU A 59 5.42 7.16 23.55
C GLU A 59 3.92 7.33 23.89
N GLY A 60 3.09 6.42 23.36
CA GLY A 60 1.65 6.39 23.57
C GLY A 60 1.23 5.83 24.95
N PRO A 61 -0.08 5.84 25.29
CA PRO A 61 -0.58 5.47 26.62
C PRO A 61 -0.34 4.03 27.09
N ARG A 62 0.16 3.14 26.21
CA ARG A 62 0.54 1.76 26.52
C ARG A 62 2.03 1.49 26.32
N PHE A 63 2.82 2.49 25.93
CA PHE A 63 4.23 2.32 25.57
C PHE A 63 5.00 1.65 26.70
N SER A 64 5.71 0.57 26.36
CA SER A 64 6.39 -0.30 27.33
C SER A 64 7.77 -0.76 26.85
N SER A 65 8.29 -0.18 25.76
CA SER A 65 9.63 -0.46 25.25
C SER A 65 10.59 0.70 25.55
N SER A 66 11.68 0.83 24.78
CA SER A 66 12.75 1.83 24.98
C SER A 66 13.67 1.86 23.75
N LEU A 67 14.41 2.93 23.49
CA LEU A 67 15.44 2.90 22.44
C LEU A 67 16.62 1.98 22.84
N PRO A 68 17.31 1.32 21.87
CA PRO A 68 17.04 1.31 20.42
C PRO A 68 15.81 0.46 20.05
N ILE A 69 15.26 0.70 18.84
CA ILE A 69 14.09 -0.05 18.31
C ILE A 69 14.42 -1.54 18.16
N LYS A 70 13.63 -2.41 18.82
CA LYS A 70 13.78 -3.87 18.79
C LYS A 70 13.21 -4.55 17.54
N TRP A 71 12.39 -3.85 16.75
CA TRP A 71 11.97 -4.33 15.43
C TRP A 71 13.22 -4.68 14.62
N LYS A 72 13.20 -5.86 14.01
CA LYS A 72 14.42 -6.52 13.52
C LYS A 72 14.57 -6.27 12.04
N ILE A 73 15.82 -6.23 11.58
CA ILE A 73 16.11 -6.50 10.17
C ILE A 73 16.34 -8.00 10.04
N VAL A 74 15.68 -8.60 9.06
CA VAL A 74 15.73 -10.04 8.75
C VAL A 74 15.85 -10.20 7.23
N ASP A 75 16.24 -11.39 6.76
CA ASP A 75 16.23 -11.70 5.33
C ASP A 75 14.80 -11.63 4.77
N ASP A 76 14.64 -11.25 3.51
CA ASP A 76 13.33 -11.21 2.85
C ASP A 76 12.74 -12.63 2.72
N PRO A 77 11.43 -12.84 3.01
CA PRO A 77 10.80 -14.16 2.95
C PRO A 77 10.49 -14.66 1.52
N VAL A 78 10.73 -13.87 0.48
CA VAL A 78 10.40 -14.18 -0.93
C VAL A 78 11.56 -13.91 -1.89
N ASP A 79 12.19 -12.73 -1.77
CA ASP A 79 13.12 -12.17 -2.74
C ASP A 79 14.57 -12.04 -2.19
N ASP A 80 15.52 -11.54 -2.99
CA ASP A 80 16.87 -11.23 -2.51
C ASP A 80 16.89 -9.90 -1.75
N GLY A 81 17.18 -9.92 -0.45
CA GLY A 81 17.36 -8.69 0.34
C GLY A 81 17.09 -8.85 1.83
N THR A 82 16.83 -7.74 2.51
CA THR A 82 16.44 -7.71 3.92
C THR A 82 15.24 -6.79 4.15
N VAL A 83 14.40 -7.12 5.14
CA VAL A 83 13.16 -6.41 5.46
C VAL A 83 13.02 -6.16 6.96
N MET A 84 12.10 -5.27 7.33
CA MET A 84 11.81 -4.93 8.72
C MET A 84 10.71 -5.83 9.30
N MET A 85 11.07 -6.73 10.21
CA MET A 85 10.14 -7.52 11.00
C MET A 85 9.57 -6.69 12.15
N THR A 86 8.24 -6.52 12.16
CA THR A 86 7.49 -5.70 13.12
C THR A 86 7.30 -6.41 14.48
N ASP A 87 8.40 -6.82 15.11
CA ASP A 87 8.43 -7.63 16.33
C ASP A 87 9.18 -6.91 17.46
N ASP A 88 8.51 -6.72 18.59
CA ASP A 88 9.10 -6.32 19.86
C ASP A 88 8.57 -7.27 20.96
N PRO A 89 9.43 -7.93 21.77
CA PRO A 89 9.00 -8.83 22.83
C PRO A 89 7.96 -8.25 23.81
N VAL A 90 7.85 -6.93 23.98
CA VAL A 90 6.83 -6.35 24.87
C VAL A 90 5.41 -6.41 24.29
N ALA A 91 5.28 -6.56 22.97
CA ALA A 91 4.00 -6.75 22.27
C ALA A 91 3.47 -8.21 22.36
N ALA A 92 4.27 -9.14 22.87
CA ALA A 92 3.94 -10.56 22.94
C ALA A 92 2.60 -10.84 23.64
N GLY A 93 1.77 -11.67 23.01
CA GLY A 93 0.39 -11.92 23.42
C GLY A 93 -0.65 -10.94 22.86
N GLY A 94 -0.32 -10.18 21.81
CA GLY A 94 -1.26 -9.25 21.15
C GLY A 94 -1.41 -7.90 21.89
N LYS A 95 -0.36 -7.45 22.58
CA LYS A 95 -0.37 -6.19 23.35
C LYS A 95 -0.13 -4.98 22.45
N TYR A 96 -1.15 -4.62 21.69
CA TYR A 96 -1.18 -3.41 20.86
C TYR A 96 -0.87 -2.12 21.66
N GLY A 97 -0.20 -1.15 21.03
CA GLY A 97 0.16 0.12 21.65
C GLY A 97 1.42 0.11 22.52
N THR A 98 2.12 -1.02 22.64
CA THR A 98 3.27 -1.17 23.56
C THR A 98 4.63 -0.85 22.94
N ALA A 99 4.74 -0.95 21.61
CA ALA A 99 6.00 -0.93 20.88
C ALA A 99 5.88 -0.34 19.47
N ASP A 100 4.87 0.51 19.26
CA ASP A 100 4.58 1.15 17.98
C ASP A 100 5.72 2.13 17.62
N ILE A 101 6.13 2.18 16.36
CA ILE A 101 7.14 3.14 15.87
C ILE A 101 6.51 4.24 15.01
N VAL A 102 7.14 5.41 15.01
CA VAL A 102 6.73 6.59 14.25
C VAL A 102 7.95 7.25 13.59
N THR A 103 7.76 7.85 12.43
CA THR A 103 8.80 8.65 11.78
C THR A 103 9.17 9.87 12.64
N LYS A 104 10.47 10.17 12.75
CA LYS A 104 10.96 11.38 13.45
C LYS A 104 10.51 12.64 12.71
N GLN A 105 10.49 12.59 11.38
CA GLN A 105 9.90 13.62 10.52
C GLN A 105 8.37 13.53 10.56
N LYS A 106 7.72 14.69 10.54
CA LYS A 106 6.26 14.82 10.52
C LYS A 106 5.82 15.30 9.13
N TYR A 107 4.84 14.63 8.55
CA TYR A 107 4.30 14.92 7.24
C TYR A 107 2.89 15.52 7.37
N ARG A 108 2.56 16.54 6.57
CA ARG A 108 1.20 17.09 6.50
C ARG A 108 0.45 16.45 5.33
N ASP A 109 0.67 16.97 4.13
CA ASP A 109 0.14 16.43 2.90
C ASP A 109 1.27 15.62 2.25
N PHE A 110 0.99 14.38 1.86
CA PHE A 110 1.98 13.46 1.30
C PHE A 110 1.28 12.43 0.41
N ARG A 111 2.07 11.73 -0.40
CA ARG A 111 1.71 10.43 -0.97
C ARG A 111 2.62 9.39 -0.32
N LEU A 112 2.05 8.27 0.12
CA LEU A 112 2.75 7.16 0.74
C LEU A 112 2.66 5.92 -0.16
N HIS A 113 3.77 5.21 -0.27
CA HIS A 113 3.82 3.83 -0.74
C HIS A 113 4.44 2.97 0.37
N VAL A 114 3.83 1.82 0.69
CA VAL A 114 4.37 0.88 1.69
C VAL A 114 3.98 -0.55 1.36
N GLU A 115 4.96 -1.46 1.41
CA GLU A 115 4.76 -2.90 1.21
C GLU A 115 4.80 -3.65 2.55
N PHE A 116 4.01 -4.73 2.66
CA PHE A 116 3.91 -5.56 3.86
C PHE A 116 3.66 -7.03 3.53
N PHE A 117 4.19 -7.91 4.39
CA PHE A 117 4.11 -9.36 4.25
C PHE A 117 3.52 -9.98 5.52
N ILE A 118 2.39 -10.70 5.39
CA ILE A 118 1.79 -11.41 6.52
C ILE A 118 2.26 -12.86 6.52
N VAL A 119 3.11 -13.21 7.51
CA VAL A 119 3.69 -14.55 7.68
C VAL A 119 2.67 -15.57 8.21
N ASN A 120 1.78 -15.15 9.12
CA ASN A 120 0.89 -16.04 9.87
C ASN A 120 -0.59 -15.67 9.66
N LYS A 121 -1.47 -16.68 9.66
CA LYS A 121 -2.93 -16.46 9.63
C LYS A 121 -3.39 -15.66 10.83
N GLY A 122 -4.29 -14.70 10.61
CA GLY A 122 -4.72 -13.75 11.64
C GLY A 122 -3.63 -12.76 12.07
N GLY A 123 -2.55 -12.60 11.28
CA GLY A 123 -1.56 -11.54 11.50
C GLY A 123 -2.21 -10.16 11.47
N ASN A 124 -1.83 -9.31 12.43
CA ASN A 124 -2.44 -8.02 12.72
C ASN A 124 -1.34 -6.94 12.89
N SER A 125 -1.52 -5.79 12.25
CA SER A 125 -0.71 -4.57 12.36
C SER A 125 -1.50 -3.39 11.77
N GLY A 126 -0.92 -2.19 11.66
CA GLY A 126 -1.61 -1.04 11.05
C GLY A 126 -0.67 0.05 10.57
N VAL A 127 -1.03 0.73 9.48
CA VAL A 127 -0.32 1.90 8.94
C VAL A 127 -1.02 3.16 9.43
N TYR A 128 -0.44 3.83 10.44
CA TYR A 128 -1.05 5.01 11.08
C TYR A 128 -0.66 6.32 10.40
N LEU A 129 -1.58 6.89 9.63
CA LEU A 129 -1.43 8.22 9.06
C LEU A 129 -1.53 9.28 10.17
N GLN A 130 -0.48 10.11 10.29
CA GLN A 130 -0.39 11.23 11.25
C GLN A 130 -0.68 10.87 12.73
N ASN A 131 -0.44 9.60 13.14
CA ASN A 131 -0.81 9.06 14.46
C ASN A 131 -2.32 9.22 14.78
N ARG A 132 -3.19 9.17 13.76
CA ARG A 132 -4.64 9.41 13.88
C ARG A 132 -5.51 8.42 13.12
N TYR A 133 -5.17 8.13 11.87
CA TYR A 133 -6.00 7.33 10.97
C TYR A 133 -5.27 6.03 10.65
N GLU A 134 -5.81 4.91 11.13
CA GLU A 134 -5.26 3.57 10.93
C GLU A 134 -5.78 2.99 9.61
N ILE A 135 -4.87 2.68 8.68
CA ILE A 135 -5.15 1.76 7.59
C ILE A 135 -4.79 0.36 8.08
N GLN A 136 -5.82 -0.45 8.34
CA GLN A 136 -5.72 -1.76 8.96
C GLN A 136 -4.85 -2.74 8.15
N VAL A 137 -4.03 -3.55 8.80
CA VAL A 137 -3.32 -4.70 8.21
C VAL A 137 -3.72 -5.96 8.97
N LEU A 138 -4.82 -6.61 8.54
CA LEU A 138 -5.38 -7.79 9.22
C LEU A 138 -5.79 -8.90 8.25
N ASP A 139 -5.20 -10.08 8.42
CA ASP A 139 -5.63 -11.31 7.76
C ASP A 139 -6.94 -11.86 8.35
N GLY A 140 -7.88 -12.26 7.49
CA GLY A 140 -9.10 -13.00 7.84
C GLY A 140 -10.36 -12.15 8.04
N ASP A 141 -10.25 -10.87 8.40
CA ASP A 141 -11.40 -9.97 8.62
C ASP A 141 -11.72 -9.13 7.38
N LYS A 142 -13.00 -9.06 7.02
CA LYS A 142 -13.55 -8.34 5.84
C LYS A 142 -14.52 -7.21 6.21
N THR A 143 -14.67 -6.90 7.49
CA THR A 143 -15.55 -5.85 8.02
C THR A 143 -14.87 -4.48 7.97
N LYS A 144 -15.45 -3.47 8.63
CA LYS A 144 -14.79 -2.19 8.92
C LYS A 144 -13.59 -2.27 9.88
N HIS A 145 -13.27 -3.47 10.38
CA HIS A 145 -12.03 -3.76 11.10
C HIS A 145 -11.05 -4.61 10.26
N GLY A 146 -11.35 -4.86 8.98
CA GLY A 146 -10.61 -5.75 8.08
C GLY A 146 -9.57 -5.07 7.18
N MET A 147 -8.82 -5.88 6.44
CA MET A 147 -7.69 -5.47 5.59
C MET A 147 -7.96 -4.21 4.76
N GLY A 148 -7.10 -3.19 4.87
CA GLY A 148 -7.17 -1.97 4.07
C GLY A 148 -8.31 -1.01 4.42
N ALA A 149 -9.11 -1.28 5.45
CA ALA A 149 -10.10 -0.33 5.95
C ALA A 149 -9.41 0.84 6.69
N VAL A 150 -9.95 2.05 6.54
CA VAL A 150 -9.82 3.09 7.57
C VAL A 150 -10.68 2.62 8.74
N ILE A 151 -10.06 2.21 9.85
CA ILE A 151 -10.74 1.40 10.87
C ILE A 151 -12.00 2.08 11.43
N ASN A 152 -13.11 1.35 11.48
CA ASN A 152 -14.49 1.78 11.79
C ASN A 152 -15.19 2.65 10.73
N GLU A 153 -14.46 3.33 9.86
CA GLU A 153 -15.02 4.30 8.91
C GLU A 153 -15.44 3.64 7.58
N THR A 154 -14.52 2.96 6.90
CA THR A 154 -14.75 2.35 5.57
C THR A 154 -14.95 0.85 5.65
N GLU A 155 -15.61 0.26 4.65
CA GLU A 155 -15.54 -1.20 4.44
C GLU A 155 -14.14 -1.64 4.01
N SER A 156 -13.78 -2.89 4.29
CA SER A 156 -12.50 -3.46 3.85
C SER A 156 -12.52 -3.79 2.34
N PRO A 157 -11.54 -3.30 1.54
CA PRO A 157 -11.34 -3.72 0.15
C PRO A 157 -10.70 -5.13 0.04
N TYR A 158 -11.11 -6.09 0.89
CA TYR A 158 -10.48 -7.41 1.06
C TYR A 158 -10.27 -8.21 -0.24
N HIS A 159 -11.03 -7.93 -1.29
CA HIS A 159 -10.87 -8.58 -2.60
C HIS A 159 -9.53 -8.26 -3.29
N ALA A 160 -8.83 -7.20 -2.86
CA ALA A 160 -7.51 -6.80 -3.36
C ALA A 160 -6.33 -7.37 -2.53
N TYR A 161 -6.61 -8.07 -1.43
CA TYR A 161 -5.59 -8.66 -0.56
C TYR A 161 -5.03 -9.97 -1.16
N ASN A 162 -3.71 -10.04 -1.35
CA ASN A 162 -3.05 -11.19 -1.98
C ASN A 162 -3.05 -12.44 -1.07
N GLY A 163 -3.20 -12.26 0.25
CA GLY A 163 -3.23 -13.33 1.25
C GLY A 163 -1.93 -13.50 2.03
N VAL A 164 -1.98 -14.34 3.06
CA VAL A 164 -0.83 -14.81 3.87
C VAL A 164 0.24 -15.43 2.96
N GLY A 165 1.51 -15.17 3.28
CA GLY A 165 2.65 -15.73 2.54
C GLY A 165 2.95 -15.01 1.22
N LYS A 166 2.49 -13.76 1.05
CA LYS A 166 2.76 -12.92 -0.11
C LYS A 166 2.94 -11.45 0.28
N TRP A 167 3.66 -10.71 -0.56
CA TRP A 167 3.71 -9.26 -0.52
C TRP A 167 2.36 -8.63 -0.89
N ASN A 168 2.07 -7.52 -0.23
CA ASN A 168 0.91 -6.65 -0.41
C ASN A 168 1.40 -5.20 -0.31
N ALA A 169 0.70 -4.25 -0.94
CA ALA A 169 1.11 -2.85 -0.94
C ALA A 169 -0.09 -1.92 -0.70
N TYR A 170 0.18 -0.77 -0.06
CA TYR A 170 -0.73 0.37 -0.02
C TYR A 170 -0.10 1.58 -0.73
N ASP A 171 -0.90 2.18 -1.61
CA ASP A 171 -0.67 3.48 -2.22
C ASP A 171 -1.75 4.44 -1.71
N ILE A 172 -1.33 5.53 -1.05
CA ILE A 172 -2.18 6.45 -0.29
C ILE A 172 -1.83 7.89 -0.66
#